data_AF-V8R7U4-F1
#
_entry.id   AF-V8R7U4-F1
#
_cell.length_a   1.000
_cell.length_b   1.000
_cell.length_c   1.000
_cell.angle_alpha   90.00
_cell.angle_beta   90.00
_cell.angle_gamma   90.00
#
_symmetry.space_group_name_H-M   'P 1'
#
loop_
_entity.id
_entity.type
_entity.pdbx_description
1 polymer ?
#
loop_
_entity_poly.entity_id
_entity_poly.type
_entity_poly.pdbx_seq_one_letter_code
_entity_poly.pdbx_strand_id
1 'polypeptide(L)'
;MAKTILRVRQGAIAYYLNESSTGAKNSGRRFILSRTSDYGKTKDGWIKVNTGEHQALLNIAGDIEQFYACDSLYASKPHRSHVDRHTTRGLAGKWKGVAFPARMTHGRDATQSTDNENVSRHEQR
;
A
#
# COMPACT_ATOMS: atom_id res chain seq x y z
N MET A 1 -1.56 -14.01 2.95
CA MET A 1 -0.51 -14.36 1.95
C MET A 1 -1.09 -14.09 0.56
N ALA A 2 -0.34 -13.50 -0.36
CA ALA A 2 -0.84 -13.26 -1.72
C ALA A 2 -0.71 -14.54 -2.55
N LYS A 3 -1.75 -14.91 -3.28
CA LYS A 3 -1.78 -16.10 -4.15
C LYS A 3 -1.51 -15.67 -5.60
N THR A 4 -0.51 -16.25 -6.25
CA THR A 4 -0.34 -16.07 -7.69
C THR A 4 -1.39 -16.89 -8.42
N ILE A 5 -2.21 -16.23 -9.25
CA ILE A 5 -3.28 -16.88 -10.03
C ILE A 5 -2.83 -17.07 -11.48
N LEU A 6 -2.04 -16.14 -12.02
CA LEU A 6 -1.52 -16.21 -13.37
C LEU A 6 -0.03 -15.91 -13.40
N ARG A 7 0.71 -16.67 -14.21
CA ARG A 7 2.11 -16.43 -14.54
C ARG A 7 2.30 -16.70 -16.02
N VAL A 8 2.67 -15.65 -16.77
CA VAL A 8 3.03 -15.76 -18.20
C VAL A 8 4.42 -15.19 -18.42
N ARG A 9 5.17 -15.78 -19.33
CA ARG A 9 6.55 -15.40 -19.61
C ARG A 9 6.85 -15.51 -21.09
N GLN A 10 7.50 -14.49 -21.64
CA GLN A 10 8.03 -14.49 -22.98
C GLN A 10 9.45 -13.92 -22.95
N GLY A 11 10.44 -14.74 -23.31
CA GLY A 11 11.86 -14.37 -23.25
C GLY A 11 12.31 -13.94 -21.85
N ALA A 12 12.80 -12.70 -21.75
CA ALA A 12 13.31 -12.11 -20.52
C ALA A 12 12.23 -11.47 -19.64
N ILE A 13 11.02 -11.27 -20.17
CA ILE A 13 9.91 -10.60 -19.47
C ILE A 13 8.93 -11.64 -18.91
N ALA A 14 8.50 -11.42 -17.67
CA ALA A 14 7.45 -12.22 -17.05
C ALA A 14 6.43 -11.32 -16.34
N TYR A 15 5.17 -11.75 -16.41
CA TYR A 15 4.03 -11.13 -15.74
C TYR A 15 3.47 -12.08 -14.69
N TYR A 16 3.09 -11.51 -13.54
CA TYR A 16 2.54 -12.24 -12.40
C TYR A 16 1.27 -11.55 -11.91
N LEU A 17 0.14 -12.23 -12.00
CA LEU A 17 -1.12 -11.76 -11.41
C LEU A 17 -1.28 -12.37 -10.02
N ASN A 18 -1.30 -11.52 -9.01
CA ASN A 18 -1.41 -11.91 -7.61
C ASN A 18 -2.73 -11.44 -7.03
N GLU A 19 -3.43 -12.34 -6.36
CA GLU A 19 -4.56 -12.04 -5.48
C GLU A 19 -4.03 -11.73 -4.07
N SER A 20 -4.28 -10.52 -3.59
CA SER A 20 -3.94 -10.12 -2.23
C SER A 20 -5.20 -10.11 -1.36
N SER A 21 -5.16 -10.87 -0.27
CA SER A 21 -6.10 -10.75 0.85
C SER A 21 -5.46 -9.88 1.92
N THR A 22 -5.98 -8.67 2.13
CA THR A 22 -5.69 -7.89 3.35
C THR A 22 -6.84 -6.96 3.73
N GLY A 23 -7.69 -7.42 4.65
CA GLY A 23 -7.62 -6.92 6.03
C GLY A 23 -8.37 -5.64 6.40
N ALA A 24 -9.53 -5.36 5.83
CA ALA A 24 -10.46 -4.38 6.42
C ALA A 24 -11.90 -4.78 6.12
N LYS A 25 -12.80 -4.54 7.08
CA LYS A 25 -14.20 -5.00 7.17
C LYS A 25 -15.12 -4.76 5.94
N ASN A 26 -14.64 -4.14 4.86
CA ASN A 26 -15.40 -3.80 3.65
C ASN A 26 -14.64 -3.95 2.31
N SER A 27 -13.49 -4.63 2.25
CA SER A 27 -12.67 -4.63 1.02
C SER A 27 -12.70 -5.96 0.29
N GLY A 28 -13.27 -5.97 -0.93
CA GLY A 28 -13.23 -7.09 -1.87
C GLY A 28 -11.81 -7.52 -2.30
N ARG A 29 -11.77 -8.59 -3.11
CA ARG A 29 -10.53 -9.20 -3.64
C ARG A 29 -9.71 -8.16 -4.40
N ARG A 30 -8.40 -8.09 -4.13
CA ARG A 30 -7.48 -7.15 -4.80
C ARG A 30 -6.53 -7.92 -5.70
N PHE A 31 -6.42 -7.48 -6.95
CA PHE A 31 -5.53 -8.09 -7.93
C PHE A 31 -4.39 -7.13 -8.27
N ILE A 32 -3.19 -7.67 -8.38
CA ILE A 32 -1.97 -6.93 -8.70
C ILE A 32 -1.28 -7.65 -9.85
N LEU A 33 -1.04 -6.95 -10.96
CA LEU A 33 -0.19 -7.45 -12.04
C LEU A 33 1.21 -6.86 -11.86
N SER A 34 2.18 -7.72 -11.61
CA SER A 34 3.60 -7.36 -11.48
C SER A 34 4.35 -7.77 -12.74
N ARG A 35 5.33 -6.97 -13.14
CA ARG A 35 6.22 -7.24 -14.26
C ARG A 35 7.64 -7.39 -13.76
N THR A 36 8.35 -8.35 -14.31
CA THR A 36 9.79 -8.50 -14.14
C THR A 36 10.48 -8.63 -15.48
N SER A 37 11.66 -8.04 -15.60
CA SER A 37 12.56 -8.14 -16.75
C SER A 37 13.84 -8.88 -16.36
N ASP A 38 14.75 -9.08 -17.33
CA ASP A 38 16.05 -9.72 -17.13
C ASP A 38 15.95 -11.09 -16.44
N TYR A 39 15.00 -11.92 -16.87
CA TYR A 39 14.80 -13.26 -16.31
C TYR A 39 14.41 -13.26 -14.82
N GLY A 40 13.77 -12.18 -14.36
CA GLY A 40 13.33 -12.02 -12.98
C GLY A 40 14.32 -11.29 -12.08
N LYS A 41 15.47 -10.83 -12.62
CA LYS A 41 16.45 -10.04 -11.86
C LYS A 41 15.93 -8.63 -11.55
N THR A 42 15.18 -8.06 -12.49
CA THR A 42 14.70 -6.68 -12.42
C THR A 42 13.20 -6.69 -12.16
N LYS A 43 12.76 -6.00 -11.10
CA LYS A 43 11.34 -5.85 -10.74
C LYS A 43 10.84 -4.50 -11.24
N ASP A 44 10.36 -4.47 -12.49
CA ASP A 44 9.94 -3.25 -13.19
C ASP A 44 8.84 -2.49 -12.42
N GLY A 45 7.93 -3.23 -11.77
CA GLY A 45 6.87 -2.65 -10.95
C GLY A 45 5.57 -3.42 -11.05
N TRP A 46 4.49 -2.78 -10.61
CA TRP A 46 3.17 -3.38 -10.56
C TRP A 46 2.05 -2.37 -10.80
N ILE A 47 0.91 -2.87 -11.26
CA ILE A 47 -0.33 -2.12 -11.43
C ILE A 47 -1.47 -2.77 -10.63
N LYS A 48 -2.49 -1.96 -10.30
CA LYS A 48 -3.75 -2.49 -9.74
C LYS A 48 -4.61 -3.02 -10.87
N VAL A 49 -5.19 -4.19 -10.65
CA VAL A 49 -6.11 -4.85 -11.58
C VAL A 49 -7.48 -4.97 -10.92
N ASN A 50 -8.52 -4.59 -11.66
CA ASN A 50 -9.90 -4.70 -11.22
C ASN A 50 -10.42 -6.12 -11.49
N THR A 51 -11.52 -6.51 -10.85
CA THR A 51 -12.09 -7.87 -10.97
C THR A 51 -12.41 -8.27 -12.42
N GLY A 52 -12.96 -7.35 -13.21
CA GLY A 52 -13.30 -7.61 -14.62
C GLY A 52 -12.07 -7.85 -15.50
N GLU A 53 -11.02 -7.05 -15.33
CA GLU A 53 -9.76 -7.20 -16.05
C GLU A 53 -9.05 -8.50 -15.66
N HIS A 54 -9.06 -8.84 -14.37
CA HIS A 54 -8.57 -10.13 -13.88
C HIS A 54 -9.29 -11.30 -14.59
N GLN A 55 -10.61 -11.25 -14.67
CA GLN A 55 -11.39 -12.33 -15.29
C GLN A 55 -11.13 -12.40 -16.79
N ALA A 56 -11.00 -11.25 -17.46
CA ALA A 56 -10.64 -11.19 -18.87
C ALA A 56 -9.28 -11.85 -19.14
N LEU A 57 -8.27 -11.59 -18.29
CA LEU A 57 -6.96 -12.23 -18.42
C LEU A 57 -7.01 -13.75 -18.23
N LEU A 58 -7.83 -14.26 -17.31
CA LEU A 58 -7.97 -15.70 -17.07
C LEU A 58 -8.77 -16.44 -18.15
N ASN A 59 -9.66 -15.73 -18.86
CA ASN A 59 -10.49 -16.32 -19.91
C ASN A 59 -9.74 -16.48 -21.24
N ILE A 60 -8.55 -15.92 -21.39
CA ILE A 60 -7.71 -16.09 -22.58
C ILE A 60 -7.06 -17.47 -22.54
N ALA A 61 -7.27 -18.28 -23.57
CA ALA A 61 -6.80 -19.67 -23.62
C ALA A 61 -5.33 -19.82 -24.06
N GLY A 62 -4.81 -18.88 -24.86
CA GLY A 62 -3.45 -18.95 -25.39
C GLY A 62 -2.43 -18.20 -24.53
N ASP A 63 -1.34 -18.87 -24.14
CA ASP A 63 -0.25 -18.25 -23.35
C ASP A 63 0.32 -16.98 -24.01
N ILE A 64 0.44 -17.00 -25.34
CA ILE A 64 0.98 -15.87 -26.13
C ILE A 64 -0.01 -14.69 -26.10
N GLU A 65 -1.29 -14.95 -26.35
CA GLU A 65 -2.34 -13.94 -26.31
C GLU A 65 -2.48 -13.35 -24.90
N GLN A 66 -2.38 -14.20 -23.89
CA GLN A 66 -2.44 -13.82 -22.49
C GLN A 66 -1.24 -12.97 -22.08
N PHE A 67 -0.06 -13.24 -22.63
CA PHE A 67 1.11 -12.39 -22.48
C PHE A 67 0.87 -11.01 -23.09
N TYR A 68 0.40 -10.92 -24.33
CA TYR A 68 0.11 -9.63 -24.98
C TYR A 68 -0.99 -8.83 -24.27
N ALA A 69 -2.00 -9.52 -23.73
CA ALA A 69 -3.05 -8.89 -22.94
C ALA A 69 -2.49 -8.33 -21.62
N CYS A 70 -1.60 -9.08 -20.95
CA CYS A 70 -0.89 -8.61 -19.76
C CYS A 70 0.00 -7.39 -20.08
N ASP A 71 0.72 -7.42 -21.19
CA ASP A 71 1.59 -6.33 -21.64
C ASP A 71 0.79 -5.05 -21.94
N SER A 72 -0.29 -5.20 -22.70
CA SER A 72 -1.21 -4.10 -23.03
C SER A 72 -1.84 -3.50 -21.77
N LEU A 73 -2.31 -4.34 -20.84
CA LEU A 73 -2.89 -3.87 -19.59
C LEU A 73 -1.85 -3.17 -18.71
N TYR A 74 -0.63 -3.69 -18.65
CA TYR A 74 0.46 -3.08 -17.89
C TYR A 74 0.83 -1.69 -18.44
N ALA A 75 0.92 -1.54 -19.76
CA ALA A 75 1.19 -0.27 -20.42
C ALA A 75 0.05 0.76 -20.27
N SER A 76 -1.19 0.30 -20.14
CA SER A 76 -2.38 1.16 -20.04
C SER A 76 -2.51 1.93 -18.71
N LYS A 77 -1.74 1.54 -17.68
CA LYS A 77 -1.89 2.07 -16.32
C LYS A 77 -0.59 2.65 -15.75
N PRO A 78 -0.69 3.60 -14.81
CA PRO A 78 0.48 4.09 -14.10
C PRO A 78 1.09 2.97 -13.26
N HIS A 79 2.33 2.61 -13.59
CA HIS A 79 3.09 1.59 -12.88
C HIS A 79 3.62 2.13 -11.55
N ARG A 80 3.65 1.26 -10.54
CA ARG A 80 4.22 1.54 -9.22
C ARG A 80 5.47 0.71 -9.03
N SER A 81 6.54 1.34 -8.59
CA SER A 81 7.79 0.64 -8.28
C SER A 81 7.60 -0.33 -7.12
N HIS A 82 8.37 -1.42 -7.13
CA HIS A 82 8.56 -2.22 -5.93
C HIS A 82 9.42 -1.42 -4.95
N VAL A 83 8.79 -0.76 -3.98
CA VAL A 83 9.53 -0.05 -2.93
C VAL A 83 10.19 -1.08 -2.03
N ASP A 84 11.49 -0.93 -1.82
CA ASP A 84 12.21 -1.75 -0.86
C ASP A 84 11.72 -1.42 0.56
N ARG A 85 11.38 -2.47 1.31
CA ARG A 85 10.91 -2.37 2.69
C ARG A 85 11.97 -1.79 3.61
N HIS A 86 13.24 -1.90 3.23
CA HIS A 86 14.36 -1.32 3.97
C HIS A 86 14.43 0.21 3.86
N THR A 87 13.93 0.81 2.77
CA THR A 87 13.90 2.28 2.60
C THR A 87 12.82 2.93 3.47
N THR A 88 11.80 2.19 3.90
CA THR A 88 10.69 2.72 4.71
C THR A 88 10.96 2.64 6.21
N ARG A 89 11.95 1.85 6.64
CA ARG A 89 12.38 1.83 8.04
C ARG A 89 13.36 2.96 8.24
N GLY A 90 13.03 3.90 9.13
CA GLY A 90 14.02 4.84 9.65
C GLY A 90 15.23 4.08 10.21
N LEU A 91 16.40 4.71 10.16
CA LEU A 91 17.64 4.13 10.69
C LEU A 91 17.38 3.61 12.12
N ALA A 92 17.87 2.39 12.40
CA ALA A 92 17.79 1.83 13.74
C ALA A 92 18.54 2.74 14.72
N GLY A 93 17.81 3.38 15.63
CA GLY A 93 18.34 4.33 16.61
C GLY A 93 17.24 4.73 17.60
N LYS A 94 17.62 5.43 18.67
CA LYS A 94 16.63 6.07 19.55
C LYS A 94 15.74 6.94 18.66
N TRP A 95 14.42 6.78 18.73
CA TRP A 95 13.46 7.66 18.04
C TRP A 95 13.82 9.11 18.38
N LYS A 96 14.54 9.78 17.46
CA LYS A 96 14.91 11.19 17.57
C LYS A 96 14.08 11.93 16.54
N GLY A 97 13.00 12.54 17.01
CA GLY A 97 12.08 13.29 16.18
C GLY A 97 10.66 13.11 16.70
N VAL A 98 9.96 14.22 16.90
CA VAL A 98 8.53 14.22 17.26
C VAL A 98 7.81 13.44 16.15
N ALA A 99 7.19 12.31 16.50
CA ALA A 99 6.68 11.33 15.53
C ALA A 99 5.62 11.89 14.56
N PHE A 100 5.02 13.03 14.90
CA PHE A 100 4.12 13.80 14.06
C PHE A 100 4.34 15.28 14.41
N PRO A 101 4.45 16.21 13.44
CA PRO A 101 4.34 17.63 13.77
C PRO A 101 3.04 17.84 14.55
N ALA A 102 3.12 18.57 15.66
CA ALA A 102 1.94 18.92 16.44
C ALA A 102 0.89 19.46 15.47
N ARG A 103 -0.31 18.87 15.48
CA ARG A 103 -1.42 19.36 14.68
C ARG A 103 -1.59 20.82 15.07
N MET A 104 -1.27 21.76 14.17
CA MET A 104 -1.61 23.15 14.36
C MET A 104 -3.14 23.21 14.37
N THR A 105 -3.72 23.17 15.56
CA THR A 105 -5.08 23.62 15.79
C THR A 105 -5.06 25.10 15.44
N HIS A 106 -5.46 25.42 14.20
CA HIS A 106 -5.83 26.79 13.88
C HIS A 106 -6.93 27.16 14.87
N GLY A 107 -6.61 28.12 15.73
CA GLY A 107 -7.39 28.45 16.90
C GLY A 107 -8.84 28.74 16.55
N ARG A 108 -9.73 28.13 17.31
CA ARG A 108 -10.81 28.81 17.99
C ARG A 108 -10.96 28.15 19.36
N ASP A 109 -10.87 29.00 20.38
CA ASP A 109 -11.28 28.77 21.76
C ASP A 109 -10.35 27.93 22.64
N ALA A 110 -9.19 28.53 22.95
CA ALA A 110 -8.52 28.28 24.22
C ALA A 110 -9.32 28.98 25.33
N THR A 111 -10.31 28.27 25.89
CA THR A 111 -10.92 28.67 27.16
C THR A 111 -9.82 28.67 28.22
N GLN A 112 -9.49 29.85 28.73
CA GLN A 112 -8.62 30.04 29.89
C GLN A 112 -9.18 29.21 31.06
N SER A 113 -8.49 28.14 31.43
CA SER A 113 -8.58 27.64 32.81
C SER A 113 -7.70 28.55 33.66
N THR A 114 -8.31 29.60 34.20
CA THR A 114 -7.74 30.34 35.33
C THR A 114 -7.89 29.48 36.58
N ASP A 115 -6.76 28.97 37.06
CA ASP A 115 -6.57 28.52 38.43
C ASP A 115 -7.09 29.60 39.39
N ASN A 116 -8.09 29.24 40.20
CA ASN A 116 -8.39 29.97 41.42
C ASN A 116 -8.17 28.99 42.58
N GLU A 117 -6.98 29.08 43.17
CA GLU A 117 -6.79 28.78 44.58
C GLU A 117 -7.85 29.53 45.38
N ASN A 118 -8.66 28.81 46.16
CA ASN A 118 -9.25 29.42 47.34
C ASN A 118 -9.13 28.44 48.51
N VAL A 119 -8.10 28.72 49.30
CA VAL A 119 -7.88 28.22 50.65
C VAL A 119 -9.08 28.61 51.49
N SER A 120 -9.77 27.63 52.11
CA SER A 120 -10.41 27.92 53.39
C SER A 120 -10.49 26.69 54.27
N ARG A 121 -9.90 26.88 55.46
CA ARG A 121 -9.79 25.97 56.59
C ARG A 121 -11.16 25.54 57.10
N HIS A 122 -11.24 24.33 57.65
CA HIS A 122 -11.82 24.20 58.98
C HIS A 122 -11.24 22.96 59.71
N GLU A 123 -10.46 23.24 60.75
CA GLU A 123 -10.12 22.30 61.81
C GLU A 123 -11.31 22.13 62.78
N GLN A 124 -11.40 20.90 63.30
CA GLN A 124 -11.75 20.49 64.67
C GLN A 124 -12.82 21.27 65.45
N ARG A 125 -13.87 20.54 65.84
CA ARG A 125 -14.13 20.17 67.24
C ARG A 125 -15.05 18.97 67.34
#